data_AF-A0A6B3N2D7-F1
#
_entry.id   AF-A0A6B3N2D7-F1
#
_cell.length_a   1.000
_cell.length_b   1.000
_cell.length_c   1.000
_cell.angle_alpha   90.00
_cell.angle_beta   90.00
_cell.angle_gamma   90.00
#
_symmetry.space_group_name_H-M   'P 1'
#
loop_
_entity.id
_entity.type
_entity.pdbx_description
1 polymer ?
#
loop_
_entity_poly.entity_id
_entity_poly.type
_entity_poly.pdbx_seq_one_letter_code
_entity_poly.pdbx_strand_id
1 'polypeptide(L)' 'MSYHQRLHPWVIIRLLSKMQRVVVARFRKRSDAEGHLKALKRLMPDAEFIIIFDHGEPIEEEL' A
#
# COMPACT_ATOMS: atom_id res chain seq x y z
N MET A 1 -0.38 9.14 -12.10
CA MET A 1 0.42 7.92 -11.84
C MET A 1 1.17 7.45 -13.09
N SER A 2 2.33 6.80 -12.91
CA SER A 2 3.05 6.13 -14.01
C SER A 2 2.35 4.83 -14.46
N TYR A 3 2.62 4.37 -15.67
CA TYR A 3 2.09 3.09 -16.18
C TYR A 3 2.46 1.90 -15.27
N HIS A 4 3.70 1.88 -14.79
CA HIS A 4 4.16 0.87 -13.83
C HIS A 4 3.32 0.85 -12.55
N GLN A 5 2.94 2.01 -12.02
CA GLN A 5 2.11 2.10 -10.82
C GLN A 5 0.73 1.47 -10.99
N ARG A 6 0.11 1.60 -12.18
CA ARG A 6 -1.19 0.98 -12.50
C ARG A 6 -1.11 -0.55 -12.61
N LEU A 7 0.03 -1.09 -13.06
CA LEU A 7 0.26 -2.54 -13.12
C LEU A 7 0.49 -3.18 -11.74
N HIS A 8 0.71 -2.37 -10.70
CA HIS A 8 0.97 -2.82 -9.34
C HIS A 8 -0.03 -2.19 -8.35
N PRO A 9 -1.32 -2.55 -8.43
CA PRO A 9 -2.38 -1.88 -7.70
C PRO A 9 -2.45 -2.28 -6.22
N TRP A 10 -1.78 -3.36 -5.80
CA TRP A 10 -1.78 -3.77 -4.39
C TRP A 10 -0.68 -3.05 -3.64
N VAL A 11 -1.05 -2.13 -2.75
CA VAL A 11 -0.11 -1.23 -2.08
C VAL A 11 -0.06 -1.52 -0.60
N ILE A 12 1.15 -1.70 -0.06
CA ILE A 12 1.35 -1.71 1.39
C ILE A 12 1.62 -0.28 1.84
N ILE A 13 0.83 0.19 2.79
CA ILE A 13 0.98 1.50 3.44
C ILE A 13 1.36 1.28 4.89
N ARG A 14 2.37 2.03 5.35
CA ARG A 14 2.66 2.18 6.78
C ARG A 14 1.89 3.37 7.32
N LEU A 15 1.18 3.16 8.41
CA LEU A 15 0.51 4.21 9.16
C LEU A 15 1.47 4.76 10.22
N LEU A 16 1.54 6.08 10.31
CA LEU A 16 2.38 6.81 11.25
C LEU A 16 1.52 7.70 12.14
N SER A 17 2.14 8.26 13.17
CA SER A 17 1.48 9.23 14.04
C SER A 17 0.97 10.44 13.26
N LYS A 18 0.00 11.15 13.84
CA LYS A 18 -0.61 12.34 13.22
C LYS A 18 -1.23 12.05 11.85
N MET A 19 -1.78 10.84 11.68
CA MET A 19 -2.48 10.40 10.46
C MET A 19 -1.60 10.43 9.20
N GLN A 20 -0.27 10.41 9.36
CA GLN A 20 0.66 10.34 8.24
C GLN A 20 0.68 8.92 7.65
N ARG A 21 0.89 8.83 6.34
CA ARG A 21 0.86 7.58 5.58
C ARG A 21 2.04 7.54 4.62
N VAL A 22 2.73 6.40 4.55
CA VAL A 22 3.85 6.19 3.64
C VAL A 22 3.63 4.93 2.82
N VAL A 23 3.76 5.04 1.50
CA VAL A 23 3.77 3.87 0.60
C VAL A 23 5.09 3.12 0.80
N VAL A 24 4.99 1.87 1.24
CA VAL A 24 6.17 1.01 1.48
C VAL A 24 6.55 0.28 0.20
N ALA A 25 5.56 -0.35 -0.45
CA ALA A 25 5.78 -1.12 -1.66
C ALA A 25 4.47 -1.31 -2.45
N ARG A 26 4.62 -1.60 -3.75
CA ARG A 26 3.52 -1.93 -4.67
C ARG A 26 3.73 -3.31 -5.27
N PHE A 27 2.65 -4.05 -5.43
CA PHE A 27 2.65 -5.42 -5.93
C PHE A 27 1.59 -5.60 -7.01
N ARG A 28 1.89 -6.49 -7.96
CA ARG A 28 0.96 -6.88 -9.01
C ARG A 28 -0.14 -7.81 -8.48
N LYS A 29 0.19 -8.69 -7.54
CA LYS A 29 -0.72 -9.66 -6.93
C LYS A 29 -0.91 -9.38 -5.45
N ARG A 30 -2.12 -9.58 -4.94
CA ARG A 30 -2.45 -9.45 -3.52
C ARG A 30 -1.65 -10.41 -2.64
N SER A 31 -1.49 -11.66 -3.09
CA SER A 31 -0.75 -12.70 -2.37
C SER A 31 0.68 -12.29 -2.04
N ASP A 32 1.33 -11.58 -2.98
CA ASP A 32 2.73 -11.14 -2.82
C ASP A 32 2.80 -10.01 -1.77
N ALA A 33 1.84 -9.09 -1.80
CA ALA A 33 1.69 -8.06 -0.76
C ALA A 33 1.42 -8.67 0.62
N GLU A 34 0.57 -9.69 0.73
CA GLU A 34 0.29 -10.38 1.98
C GLU A 34 1.51 -11.14 2.52
N GLY A 35 2.26 -11.80 1.64
CA GLY A 35 3.53 -12.44 2.00
C GLY A 35 4.55 -11.44 2.53
N HIS A 36 4.68 -10.30 1.86
CA HIS A 36 5.57 -9.22 2.29
C HIS A 36 5.11 -8.58 3.61
N LEU A 37 3.80 -8.37 3.79
CA LEU A 37 3.23 -7.85 5.03
C LEU A 37 3.54 -8.75 6.23
N LYS A 38 3.52 -10.08 6.05
CA LYS A 38 3.91 -11.02 7.11
C LYS A 38 5.36 -10.83 7.55
N ALA A 39 6.28 -10.56 6.61
CA ALA A 39 7.67 -10.26 6.94
C ALA A 39 7.80 -8.91 7.67
N LEU A 40 7.12 -7.86 7.19
CA LEU A 40 7.11 -6.54 7.83
C LEU A 40 6.62 -6.61 9.29
N LYS A 41 5.52 -7.32 9.54
CA LYS A 41 4.99 -7.50 10.91
C LYS A 41 5.94 -8.25 11.84
N ARG A 42 6.79 -9.13 11.32
CA ARG A 42 7.83 -9.82 12.12
C ARG A 42 9.01 -8.91 12.45
N LEU A 43 9.40 -8.06 11.51
CA LEU A 43 10.51 -7.12 11.67
C LEU A 43 10.13 -5.91 12.52
N MET A 44 8.88 -5.48 12.44
CA MET A 44 8.36 -4.25 13.06
C MET A 44 6.97 -4.52 13.66
N PRO A 45 6.88 -5.28 14.77
CA PRO A 45 5.60 -5.71 15.34
C PRO A 45 4.72 -4.54 15.80
N ASP A 46 5.33 -3.44 16.27
CA ASP A 46 4.62 -2.26 16.75
C ASP A 46 4.18 -1.30 15.62
N ALA A 47 4.62 -1.55 14.39
CA ALA A 47 4.25 -0.70 13.27
C ALA A 47 2.93 -1.15 12.64
N GLU A 48 2.05 -0.18 12.38
CA GLU A 48 0.79 -0.43 11.70
C GLU A 48 0.96 -0.40 10.19
N PHE A 49 0.50 -1.46 9.54
CA PHE A 49 0.54 -1.62 8.10
C PHE A 49 -0.83 -2.07 7.58
N ILE A 50 -1.23 -1.53 6.43
CA ILE A 50 -2.44 -1.92 5.71
C ILE A 50 -2.11 -2.25 4.26
N ILE A 51 -2.91 -3.12 3.66
CA ILE A 51 -2.92 -3.36 2.21
C ILE A 51 -4.16 -2.67 1.65
N ILE A 52 -3.97 -1.86 0.62
CA ILE A 52 -5.06 -1.27 -0.15
C ILE A 52 -4.97 -1.69 -1.61
N PHE A 53 -6.11 -1.60 -2.30
CA PHE A 53 -6.16 -1.64 -3.75
C PHE A 53 -6.24 -0.22 -4.29
N ASP A 54 -5.19 0.21 -4.97
CA ASP A 54 -5.03 1.54 -5.56
C ASP A 54 -5.08 1.41 -7.08
N HIS A 55 -6.25 1.72 -7.66
CA HIS A 55 -6.50 1.68 -9.10
C HIS A 55 -5.78 2.82 -9.85
N GLY A 56 -5.21 3.78 -9.12
CA GLY A 56 -4.34 4.81 -9.67
C GLY A 56 -5.06 5.91 -10.45
N GLU A 57 -6.38 5.93 -10.39
CA GLU A 57 -7.19 7.04 -10.88
C GLU A 57 -7.33 8.09 -9.77
N PRO A 58 -7.23 9.38 -10.09
CA PRO A 58 -7.69 10.42 -9.18
C PRO A 58 -9.16 10.17 -8.89
N ILE A 59 -9.57 10.29 -7.63
CA ILE A 59 -11.00 10.44 -7.33
C ILE A 59 -11.40 11.74 -8.01
N GLU A 60 -12.16 11.66 -9.10
CA GLU A 60 -12.81 12.86 -9.66
C GLU A 60 -13.71 13.38 -8.55
N GLU A 61 -13.37 14.54 -7.97
CA GLU A 61 -14.32 15.29 -7.16
C GLU A 61 -15.44 15.68 -8.12
N GLU A 62 -16.60 15.01 -8.00
CA GLU A 62 -17.83 15.49 -8.62
C GLU A 62 -18.08 16.92 -8.11
N LEU A 63 -17.83 17.90 -8.98
CA LEU A 63 -18.09 19.33 -8.76
C LEU A 63 -19.59 19.63 -8.81
#